data_AF-A0A7S3ZEN1-F1
#
_entry.id   AF-A0A7S3ZEN1-F1
#
_cell.length_a   1.000
_cell.length_b   1.000
_cell.length_c   1.000
_cell.angle_alpha   90.00
_cell.angle_beta   90.00
_cell.angle_gamma   90.00
#
_symmetry.space_group_name_H-M   'P 1'
#
loop_
_entity.id
_entity.type
_entity.pdbx_description
1 polymer ?
#
loop_
_entity_poly.entity_id
_entity_poly.type
_entity_poly.pdbx_seq_one_letter_code
_entity_poly.pdbx_strand_id
1 'polypeptide(L)'
;MRSVSEDVLLSATATGELSLQVAADLVSIKTFYKSLQSLNEGKEDSKEEAPAAQCRMNIKKFSKILNTRIVNVSQYVLGCVVEGHAFVLYAEIGQNLGHATFYIPILTM
;
A
#
# COMPACT_ATOMS: atom_id res chain seq x y z
N MET A 1 -2.91 -15.25 -1.32
CA MET A 1 -1.85 -14.47 -1.99
C MET A 1 -0.45 -15.02 -1.69
N ARG A 2 -0.02 -15.12 -0.42
CA ARG A 2 1.32 -15.65 -0.04
C ARG A 2 1.59 -17.10 -0.49
N SER A 3 0.55 -17.90 -0.68
CA SER A 3 0.66 -19.27 -1.21
C SER A 3 0.90 -19.33 -2.72
N VAL A 4 0.79 -18.21 -3.43
CA VAL A 4 0.85 -18.15 -4.91
C VAL A 4 2.16 -17.56 -5.40
N SER A 5 2.67 -16.51 -4.76
CA SER A 5 3.93 -15.87 -5.15
C SER A 5 4.67 -15.34 -3.92
N GLU A 6 5.99 -15.21 -4.04
CA GLU A 6 6.86 -14.51 -3.09
C GLU A 6 6.69 -12.98 -3.19
N ASP A 7 6.15 -12.50 -4.31
CA ASP A 7 6.07 -11.09 -4.67
C ASP A 7 4.62 -10.63 -4.75
N VAL A 8 4.38 -9.38 -4.35
CA VAL A 8 3.11 -8.69 -4.53
C VAL A 8 3.35 -7.37 -5.26
N LEU A 9 2.54 -7.13 -6.29
CA LEU A 9 2.42 -5.84 -6.96
C LEU A 9 1.30 -5.06 -6.28
N LEU A 10 1.64 -3.90 -5.74
CA LEU A 10 0.68 -2.94 -5.20
C LEU A 10 0.56 -1.79 -6.21
N SER A 11 -0.67 -1.38 -6.51
CA SER A 11 -0.95 -0.21 -7.34
C SER A 11 -1.97 0.67 -6.65
N ALA A 12 -1.72 1.98 -6.58
CA ALA A 12 -2.60 2.95 -5.95
C ALA A 12 -2.87 4.13 -6.90
N THR A 13 -4.11 4.61 -6.95
CA THR A 13 -4.50 5.79 -7.72
C THR A 13 -4.78 6.98 -6.82
N ALA A 14 -4.65 8.19 -7.35
CA ALA A 14 -5.06 9.42 -6.66
C ALA A 14 -6.57 9.48 -6.41
N THR A 15 -7.36 8.68 -7.14
CA THR A 15 -8.83 8.58 -7.06
C THR A 15 -9.34 7.65 -5.97
N GLY A 16 -8.46 7.09 -5.13
CA GLY A 16 -8.88 6.24 -4.01
C GLY A 16 -9.08 4.77 -4.37
N GLU A 17 -8.42 4.29 -5.43
CA GLU A 17 -8.36 2.87 -5.77
C GLU A 17 -7.00 2.29 -5.40
N LEU A 18 -7.01 1.09 -4.81
CA LEU A 18 -5.82 0.30 -4.53
C LEU A 18 -6.04 -1.11 -5.06
N SER A 19 -5.01 -1.68 -5.68
CA SER A 19 -5.01 -3.10 -6.03
C SER A 19 -3.76 -3.81 -5.54
N LEU A 20 -3.94 -5.04 -5.10
CA LEU A 20 -2.89 -5.99 -4.76
C LEU A 20 -2.96 -7.15 -5.74
N GLN A 21 -1.86 -7.45 -6.39
CA GLN A 21 -1.76 -8.51 -7.38
C GLN A 21 -0.61 -9.45 -7.06
N VAL A 22 -0.87 -10.74 -7.15
CA VAL A 22 0.15 -11.79 -7.18
C VAL A 22 -0.05 -12.63 -8.43
N ALA A 23 1.04 -13.04 -9.05
CA ALA A 23 1.01 -13.86 -10.25
C ALA A 23 2.05 -14.99 -10.16
N ALA A 24 1.67 -16.14 -10.70
CA ALA A 24 2.48 -17.31 -10.97
C ALA A 24 2.15 -17.83 -12.38
N ASP A 25 2.86 -18.85 -12.85
CA ASP A 25 2.79 -19.31 -14.25
C ASP A 25 1.37 -19.64 -14.75
N LEU A 26 0.51 -20.16 -13.88
CA LEU A 26 -0.83 -20.63 -14.25
C LEU A 26 -1.97 -19.82 -13.61
N VAL A 27 -1.66 -18.89 -12.71
CA VAL A 27 -2.70 -18.17 -11.95
C VAL A 27 -2.28 -16.74 -11.63
N SER A 28 -3.24 -15.82 -11.76
CA SER A 28 -3.12 -14.44 -11.32
C SER A 28 -4.28 -14.13 -10.38
N ILE A 29 -3.97 -13.62 -9.19
CA ILE A 29 -4.96 -13.16 -8.21
C ILE A 29 -4.79 -11.66 -8.06
N LYS A 30 -5.89 -10.93 -8.26
CA LYS A 30 -5.94 -9.48 -8.05
C LYS A 30 -7.08 -9.12 -7.11
N THR A 31 -6.76 -8.41 -6.04
CA THR A 31 -7.71 -7.87 -5.06
C THR A 31 -7.80 -6.37 -5.24
N PHE A 32 -9.02 -5.83 -5.24
CA PHE A 32 -9.29 -4.41 -5.42
C PHE A 32 -9.93 -3.84 -4.16
N TYR A 33 -9.46 -2.67 -3.76
CA TYR A 33 -10.05 -1.82 -2.74
C TYR A 33 -10.43 -0.51 -3.42
N LYS A 34 -11.67 -0.08 -3.20
CA LYS A 34 -12.25 1.13 -3.79
C LYS A 34 -12.71 2.07 -2.70
N SER A 35 -12.91 3.33 -3.05
CA SER A 35 -13.42 4.36 -2.14
C SER A 35 -12.48 4.60 -0.94
N LEU A 36 -11.17 4.49 -1.16
CA LEU A 36 -10.17 4.88 -0.18
C LEU A 36 -10.04 6.41 -0.17
N GLN A 37 -9.86 7.00 1.01
CA GLN A 37 -9.62 8.43 1.12
C GLN A 37 -8.23 8.78 0.59
N SER A 38 -8.17 9.82 -0.24
CA SER A 38 -6.92 10.40 -0.72
C SER A 38 -6.64 11.66 0.09
N LEU A 39 -5.43 11.80 0.62
CA LEU A 39 -5.02 13.01 1.35
C LEU A 39 -4.92 14.26 0.46
N ASN A 40 -5.05 14.11 -0.86
CA ASN A 40 -4.92 15.18 -1.85
C ASN A 40 -6.25 15.85 -2.22
N GLU A 41 -7.34 15.64 -1.48
CA GLU A 41 -8.68 16.19 -1.75
C GLU A 41 -8.78 17.73 -1.83
N GLY A 42 -7.70 18.48 -1.60
CA GLY A 42 -7.67 19.96 -1.60
C GLY A 42 -6.76 20.64 -2.61
N LYS A 43 -6.08 19.91 -3.52
CA LYS A 43 -5.28 20.53 -4.59
C LYS A 43 -5.98 20.32 -5.93
N GLU A 44 -6.80 21.29 -6.31
CA GLU A 44 -7.28 21.46 -7.68
C GLU A 44 -6.09 21.81 -8.59
N ASP A 45 -5.29 20.82 -8.97
CA ASP A 45 -4.35 21.00 -10.07
C ASP A 45 -4.30 19.72 -10.90
N SER A 46 -4.83 19.84 -12.12
CA SER A 46 -4.75 18.89 -13.24
C SER A 46 -5.69 17.69 -13.18
N LYS A 47 -6.81 17.77 -13.91
CA LYS A 47 -7.62 16.62 -14.38
C LYS A 47 -6.88 15.78 -15.45
N GLU A 48 -5.60 15.51 -15.25
CA GLU A 48 -4.97 14.38 -15.93
C GLU A 48 -5.12 13.18 -15.01
N GLU A 49 -5.65 12.07 -15.54
CA GLU A 49 -5.62 10.78 -14.84
C GLU A 49 -4.15 10.44 -14.57
N ALA A 50 -3.64 10.87 -13.42
CA ALA A 50 -2.27 10.59 -13.03
C ALA A 50 -2.10 9.05 -13.04
N PRO A 51 -1.04 8.54 -13.70
CA PRO A 51 -0.82 7.11 -13.78
C PRO A 51 -0.76 6.51 -12.38
N ALA A 52 -1.38 5.34 -12.21
CA ALA A 52 -1.38 4.65 -10.93
C ALA A 52 0.08 4.43 -10.45
N ALA A 53 0.39 4.85 -9.23
CA ALA A 53 1.69 4.57 -8.63
C ALA A 53 1.79 3.07 -8.34
N GLN A 54 2.91 2.44 -8.72
CA GLN A 54 3.09 1.00 -8.56
C GLN A 54 4.38 0.67 -7.82
N CYS A 55 4.34 -0.40 -7.02
CA CYS A 55 5.52 -0.98 -6.43
C CYS A 55 5.40 -2.49 -6.31
N ARG A 56 6.51 -3.19 -6.55
CA ARG A 56 6.65 -4.63 -6.31
C ARG A 56 7.46 -4.86 -5.04
N MET A 57 6.96 -5.71 -4.15
CA MET A 57 7.61 -5.97 -2.86
C MET A 57 7.46 -7.44 -2.46
N ASN A 58 8.33 -7.90 -1.55
CA ASN A 58 8.21 -9.24 -1.00
C ASN A 58 6.96 -9.36 -0.09
N ILE A 59 6.08 -10.31 -0.42
CA ILE A 59 4.80 -10.47 0.27
C ILE A 59 4.96 -10.88 1.74
N LYS A 60 6.05 -11.57 2.10
CA LYS A 60 6.30 -11.99 3.50
C LYS A 60 6.59 -10.76 4.35
N LYS A 61 7.39 -9.81 3.85
CA LYS A 61 7.68 -8.53 4.52
C LYS A 61 6.41 -7.69 4.68
N PHE A 62 5.63 -7.56 3.60
CA PHE A 62 4.34 -6.87 3.63
C PHE A 62 3.35 -7.50 4.63
N SER A 63 3.17 -8.82 4.57
CA SER A 63 2.29 -9.54 5.49
C SER A 63 2.74 -9.42 6.95
N LYS A 64 4.05 -9.39 7.22
CA LYS A 64 4.57 -9.21 8.59
C LYS A 64 4.11 -7.88 9.19
N ILE A 65 4.13 -6.82 8.39
CA ILE A 65 3.67 -5.49 8.82
C ILE A 65 2.16 -5.48 9.05
N LEU A 66 1.36 -6.03 8.12
CA LEU A 66 -0.09 -6.13 8.32
C LEU A 66 -0.47 -6.93 9.58
N ASN A 67 0.35 -7.93 9.93
CA ASN A 67 0.16 -8.75 11.11
C ASN A 67 0.73 -8.14 12.40
N THR A 68 1.22 -6.90 12.39
CA THR A 68 1.75 -6.26 13.62
C THR A 68 0.70 -6.06 14.71
N ARG A 69 -0.57 -6.45 14.50
CA ARG A 69 -1.66 -6.35 15.48
C ARG A 69 -1.57 -5.03 16.24
N ILE A 70 -1.50 -3.92 15.52
CA ILE A 70 -1.64 -2.61 16.14
C ILE A 70 -3.10 -2.53 16.59
N VAL A 71 -3.35 -2.97 17.83
CA VAL A 71 -4.70 -3.20 18.37
C VAL A 71 -5.45 -1.88 18.57
N ASN A 72 -4.75 -0.74 18.48
CA ASN A 72 -5.31 0.58 18.74
C ASN A 72 -4.83 1.61 17.70
N VAL A 73 -5.19 1.39 16.42
CA VAL A 73 -5.06 2.44 15.42
C VAL A 73 -6.16 3.47 15.67
N SER A 74 -5.77 4.70 16.01
CA SER A 74 -6.71 5.70 16.55
C SER A 74 -7.53 6.41 15.48
N GLN A 75 -6.95 6.68 14.32
CA GLN A 75 -7.57 7.56 13.34
C GLN A 75 -7.41 7.09 11.89
N TYR A 76 -6.19 6.80 11.45
CA TYR A 76 -5.96 6.40 10.05
C TYR A 76 -4.69 5.55 9.86
N VAL A 77 -4.68 4.81 8.74
CA VAL A 77 -3.50 4.15 8.18
C VAL A 77 -3.26 4.74 6.80
N LEU A 78 -2.05 5.25 6.55
CA LEU A 78 -1.64 5.75 5.25
C LEU A 78 -0.69 4.75 4.58
N GLY A 79 -0.99 4.42 3.33
CA GLY A 79 -0.09 3.72 2.44
C GLY A 79 0.49 4.69 1.41
N CYS A 80 1.80 4.83 1.37
CA CYS A 80 2.50 5.70 0.43
C CYS A 80 3.41 4.86 -0.47
N VAL A 81 3.25 5.02 -1.78
CA VAL A 81 4.16 4.45 -2.76
C VAL A 81 5.22 5.51 -3.08
N VAL A 82 6.46 5.26 -2.67
CA VAL A 82 7.62 6.08 -3.07
C VAL A 82 8.25 5.39 -4.27
N GLU A 83 8.00 5.96 -5.45
CA GLU A 83 8.44 5.40 -6.72
C GLU A 83 9.94 5.13 -6.72
N GLY A 84 10.33 3.92 -7.15
CA GLY A 84 11.73 3.50 -7.19
C GLY A 84 12.39 3.18 -5.85
N HIS A 85 11.71 3.36 -4.70
CA HIS A 85 12.36 3.26 -3.38
C HIS A 85 11.67 2.29 -2.42
N ALA A 86 10.45 2.62 -1.98
CA ALA A 86 9.79 1.88 -0.91
C ALA A 86 8.27 2.05 -0.93
N PHE A 87 7.57 1.07 -0.37
CA PHE A 87 6.24 1.28 0.17
C PHE A 87 6.34 1.65 1.65
N VAL A 88 5.70 2.75 2.04
CA VAL A 88 5.69 3.25 3.42
C VAL A 88 4.30 3.08 3.98
N LEU A 89 4.20 2.42 5.13
CA LEU A 89 2.96 2.34 5.91
C LEU A 89 3.11 3.20 7.16
N TYR A 90 2.25 4.19 7.28
CA TYR A 90 2.17 5.06 8.45
C TYR A 90 0.87 4.75 9.20
N ALA A 91 0.98 4.48 10.50
CA ALA A 91 -0.18 4.22 11.35
C ALA A 91 -0.08 5.08 12.62
N GLU A 92 -1.15 5.79 12.93
CA GLU A 92 -1.29 6.51 14.19
C GLU A 92 -1.73 5.54 15.30
N ILE A 93 -1.03 5.54 16.43
CA ILE A 93 -1.29 4.62 17.55
C ILE A 93 -1.92 5.39 18.70
N GLY A 94 -3.15 5.01 19.06
CA GLY A 94 -3.90 5.63 20.16
C GLY A 94 -4.08 7.15 19.99
N GLN A 95 -4.83 7.79 20.88
CA GLN A 95 -4.86 9.25 20.91
C GLN A 95 -3.57 9.74 21.57
N ASN A 96 -2.67 10.34 20.77
CA ASN A 96 -1.38 10.90 21.19
C ASN A 96 -0.34 9.92 21.79
N LEU A 97 -0.42 8.61 21.50
CA LEU A 97 0.63 7.67 21.97
C LEU A 97 1.83 7.61 21.00
N GLY A 98 1.65 8.10 19.77
CA GLY A 98 2.70 8.21 18.77
C GLY A 98 2.27 7.64 17.42
N HIS A 99 3.26 7.37 16.57
CA HIS A 99 3.05 6.75 15.27
C HIS A 99 4.04 5.63 15.03
N ALA A 100 3.62 4.64 14.24
CA ALA A 100 4.50 3.64 13.68
C ALA A 100 4.67 3.88 12.18
N THR A 101 5.92 3.88 11.73
CA THR A 101 6.25 3.98 10.31
C THR A 101 7.03 2.73 9.90
N PHE A 102 6.51 2.03 8.90
CA PHE A 102 7.12 0.83 8.36
C PHE A 102 7.56 1.09 6.93
N TYR A 103 8.81 0.75 6.64
CA TYR A 103 9.40 0.84 5.31
C TYR A 103 9.52 -0.55 4.72
N ILE A 104 8.96 -0.75 3.54
CA ILE A 104 9.10 -1.96 2.76
C ILE A 104 9.87 -1.61 1.49
N PRO A 105 11.15 -2.01 1.40
CA PRO A 105 11.93 -1.79 0.20
C PRO A 105 11.25 -2.43 -1.00
N ILE A 106 11.21 -1.72 -2.12
CA ILE A 106 10.77 -2.34 -3.36
C ILE A 106 11.81 -3.34 -3.83
N LEU A 107 11.37 -4.35 -4.56
CA LEU A 107 12.28 -5.23 -5.28
C LEU A 107 12.78 -4.45 -6.50
N THR A 108 14.09 -4.22 -6.56
CA THR A 108 14.75 -3.71 -7.76
C THR A 108 14.59 -4.72 -8.89
N MET A 109 14.16 -4.25 -10.07
CA MET A 109 14.18 -5.05 -11.30
C MET A 109 15.63 -5.30 -11.74
#